data_AF-A0A3F2ZXU9-F1
#
_entry.id   AF-A0A3F2ZXU9-F1
#
_cell.length_a   1.000
_cell.length_b   1.000
_cell.length_c   1.000
_cell.angle_alpha   90.00
_cell.angle_beta   90.00
_cell.angle_gamma   90.00
#
_symmetry.space_group_name_H-M   'P 1'
#
loop_
_entity.id
_entity.type
_entity.pdbx_description
1 polymer ?
#
loop_
_entity_poly.entity_id
_entity_poly.type
_entity_poly.pdbx_seq_one_letter_code
_entity_poly.pdbx_strand_id
1 'polypeptide(L)'
;MMKATVKFDKESQKWVINIETEDGEVIPVGHTIEESIGLFKICKWDSKEQAEEWIKARPDILTLVDKNTGNRMKVYFDGNCEWYASPWELEKTREWIIKNYQLDDYFELEKCDLDNDCMWYETTDRKDIEELSGNDEQCKGGIGDLRRGIEDKSIVEKIMTFREVLEIQGYSKEPYIIATTNC
;
A
#
# COMPACT_ATOMS: atom_id res chain seq x y z
N MET A 1 9.45 13.12 -18.71
CA MET A 1 9.95 11.88 -18.07
C MET A 1 11.13 12.27 -17.20
N MET A 2 11.09 11.89 -15.92
CA MET A 2 12.17 12.18 -14.98
C MET A 2 13.34 11.22 -15.21
N LYS A 3 14.55 11.62 -14.77
CA LYS A 3 15.77 10.82 -14.96
C LYS A 3 16.46 10.54 -13.63
N ALA A 4 16.56 9.27 -13.26
CA ALA A 4 17.38 8.87 -12.12
C ALA A 4 18.84 8.68 -12.51
N THR A 5 19.74 9.17 -11.67
CA THR A 5 21.19 9.00 -11.81
C THR A 5 21.79 8.52 -10.50
N VAL A 6 22.63 7.49 -10.57
CA VAL A 6 23.39 6.97 -9.43
C VAL A 6 24.69 7.77 -9.27
N LYS A 7 24.94 8.28 -8.07
CA LYS A 7 26.12 9.10 -7.73
C LYS A 7 26.79 8.55 -6.47
N PHE A 8 28.12 8.51 -6.47
CA PHE A 8 28.88 8.22 -5.26
C PHE A 8 29.02 9.49 -4.40
N ASP A 9 28.52 9.43 -3.18
CA ASP A 9 28.66 10.49 -2.19
C ASP A 9 29.94 10.27 -1.35
N LYS A 10 30.88 11.21 -1.51
CA LYS A 10 32.19 11.12 -0.86
C LYS A 10 32.13 11.36 0.64
N GLU A 11 31.17 12.13 1.13
CA GLU A 11 31.06 12.43 2.55
C GLU A 11 30.58 11.22 3.34
N SER A 12 29.55 10.54 2.85
CA SER A 12 29.05 9.32 3.51
C SER A 12 29.74 8.04 3.07
N GLN A 13 30.58 8.07 2.02
CA GLN A 13 31.17 6.88 1.41
C GLN A 13 30.09 5.87 0.95
N LYS A 14 28.95 6.37 0.46
CA LYS A 14 27.81 5.58 0.00
C LYS A 14 27.35 6.04 -1.37
N TRP A 15 26.60 5.19 -2.05
CA TRP A 15 25.90 5.55 -3.28
C TRP A 15 24.56 6.19 -2.94
N VAL A 16 24.17 7.19 -3.72
CA VAL A 16 22.88 7.89 -3.64
C VAL A 16 22.26 7.95 -5.02
N ILE A 17 20.94 8.14 -5.08
CA ILE A 17 20.19 8.30 -6.32
C ILE A 17 19.64 9.71 -6.34
N ASN A 18 19.84 10.42 -7.45
CA ASN A 18 19.21 11.71 -7.72
C ASN A 18 18.21 11.58 -8.85
N ILE A 19 17.08 12.26 -8.73
CA ILE A 19 16.04 12.34 -9.76
C ILE A 19 16.05 13.77 -10.32
N GLU A 20 16.26 13.89 -11.62
CA GLU A 20 16.06 15.12 -12.37
C GLU A 20 14.59 15.20 -12.81
N THR A 21 13.88 16.23 -12.33
CA THR A 21 12.48 16.50 -12.68
C THR A 21 12.37 17.07 -14.09
N GLU A 22 11.16 17.16 -14.63
CA GLU A 22 10.92 17.78 -15.94
C GLU A 22 11.29 19.27 -15.96
N ASP A 23 11.21 19.93 -14.81
CA ASP A 23 11.59 21.34 -14.62
C ASP A 23 13.11 21.53 -14.45
N GLY A 24 13.89 20.45 -14.50
CA GLY A 24 15.35 20.47 -14.32
C GLY A 24 15.81 20.56 -12.87
N GLU A 25 14.90 20.38 -11.90
CA GLU A 25 15.26 20.30 -10.49
C GLU A 25 15.88 18.93 -10.18
N VAL A 26 16.94 18.91 -9.37
CA VAL A 26 17.62 17.66 -8.99
C VAL A 26 17.35 17.36 -7.52
N ILE A 27 16.56 16.33 -7.27
CA ILE A 27 16.12 15.94 -5.93
C ILE A 27 16.74 14.59 -5.55
N PRO A 28 17.39 14.46 -4.38
CA PRO A 28 17.90 13.17 -3.92
C PRO A 28 16.76 12.24 -3.48
N VAL A 29 16.90 10.94 -3.74
CA VAL A 29 15.96 9.92 -3.25
C VAL A 29 16.12 9.78 -1.74
N GLY A 30 15.01 9.80 -1.03
CA GLY A 30 14.95 9.75 0.42
C GLY A 30 13.52 9.73 0.93
N HIS A 31 13.36 9.92 2.23
CA HIS A 31 12.06 9.99 2.88
C HIS A 31 12.00 11.17 3.84
N THR A 32 10.83 11.81 3.91
CA THR A 32 10.54 12.85 4.91
C THR A 32 10.44 12.19 6.28
N ILE A 33 11.13 12.76 7.26
CA ILE A 33 11.07 12.35 8.67
C ILE A 33 10.05 13.21 9.41
N GLU A 34 10.04 14.52 9.16
CA GLU A 34 9.11 15.46 9.80
C GLU A 34 8.74 16.57 8.81
N GLU A 35 7.49 16.58 8.37
CA GLU A 35 7.00 17.47 7.31
C GLU A 35 6.90 18.93 7.77
N SER A 36 6.54 19.17 9.03
CA SER A 36 6.38 20.51 9.63
C SER A 36 7.66 21.35 9.59
N ILE A 37 8.82 20.70 9.60
CA ILE A 37 10.14 21.33 9.57
C ILE A 37 10.94 20.97 8.32
N GLY A 38 10.33 20.28 7.35
CA GLY A 38 10.98 19.87 6.10
C GLY A 38 12.17 18.93 6.30
N LEU A 39 12.19 18.13 7.36
CA LEU A 39 13.30 17.24 7.66
C LEU A 39 13.29 16.05 6.71
N PHE A 40 14.32 15.94 5.86
CA PHE A 40 14.43 14.92 4.82
C PHE A 40 15.68 14.07 5.02
N LYS A 41 15.56 12.75 4.90
CA LYS A 41 16.68 11.81 4.98
C LYS A 41 16.93 11.11 3.66
N ILE A 42 18.13 11.29 3.14
CA ILE A 42 18.62 10.70 1.89
C ILE A 42 18.89 9.20 2.08
N CYS A 43 18.36 8.39 1.18
CA CYS A 43 18.65 6.96 1.10
C CYS A 43 20.07 6.72 0.58
N LYS A 44 20.75 5.71 1.14
CA LYS A 44 22.16 5.40 0.86
C LYS A 44 22.32 3.92 0.62
N TRP A 45 23.16 3.57 -0.35
CA TRP A 45 23.45 2.19 -0.76
C TRP A 45 24.93 1.88 -0.62
N ASP A 46 25.24 0.60 -0.34
CA ASP A 46 26.61 0.15 -0.13
C ASP A 46 27.35 -0.07 -1.45
N SER A 47 26.62 -0.35 -2.54
CA SER A 47 27.19 -0.52 -3.87
C SER A 47 26.39 0.21 -4.94
N LYS A 48 27.02 0.42 -6.10
CA LYS A 48 26.40 1.04 -7.26
C LYS A 48 25.28 0.16 -7.82
N GLU A 49 25.53 -1.14 -7.85
CA GLU A 49 24.62 -2.15 -8.39
C GLU A 49 23.32 -2.18 -7.59
N GLN A 50 23.38 -2.10 -6.25
CA GLN A 50 22.17 -2.03 -5.41
C GLN A 50 21.32 -0.79 -5.73
N ALA A 51 21.95 0.35 -5.97
CA ALA A 51 21.25 1.58 -6.35
C ALA A 51 20.65 1.47 -7.77
N GLU A 52 21.37 0.87 -8.72
CA GLU A 52 20.87 0.65 -10.09
C GLU A 52 19.72 -0.36 -10.14
N GLU A 53 19.78 -1.45 -9.36
CA GLU A 53 18.69 -2.41 -9.19
C GLU A 53 17.46 -1.75 -8.57
N TRP A 54 17.67 -0.85 -7.60
CA TRP A 54 16.57 -0.09 -7.00
C TRP A 54 15.83 0.76 -8.03
N ILE A 55 16.55 1.40 -8.98
CA ILE A 55 15.94 2.18 -10.08
C ILE A 55 15.19 1.27 -11.04
N LYS A 56 15.81 0.16 -11.46
CA LYS A 56 15.19 -0.80 -12.40
C LYS A 56 13.90 -1.41 -11.86
N ALA A 57 13.82 -1.62 -10.56
CA ALA A 57 12.61 -2.08 -9.88
C ALA A 57 11.52 -1.00 -9.74
N ARG A 58 11.79 0.24 -10.17
CA ARG A 58 10.94 1.43 -9.93
C ARG A 58 10.81 2.34 -11.15
N PRO A 59 10.35 1.82 -12.31
CA PRO A 59 10.15 2.65 -13.49
C PRO A 59 9.10 3.74 -13.26
N ASP A 60 8.17 3.50 -12.33
CA ASP A 60 7.12 4.43 -11.89
C ASP A 60 7.67 5.72 -11.29
N ILE A 61 8.82 5.70 -10.62
CA ILE A 61 9.47 6.91 -10.06
C ILE A 61 10.01 7.84 -11.15
N LEU A 62 10.28 7.29 -12.35
CA LEU A 62 10.79 8.04 -13.49
C LEU A 62 9.68 8.62 -14.37
N THR A 63 8.44 8.21 -14.10
CA THR A 63 7.24 8.72 -14.75
C THR A 63 6.47 9.53 -13.72
N LEU A 64 5.95 10.71 -14.07
CA LEU A 64 4.99 11.43 -13.24
C LEU A 64 3.69 10.61 -13.21
N VAL A 65 3.67 9.49 -12.50
CA VAL A 65 2.45 8.79 -12.15
C VAL A 65 1.90 9.54 -10.96
N ASP A 66 0.67 10.05 -11.09
CA ASP A 66 -0.04 10.74 -10.03
C ASP A 66 0.17 10.03 -8.69
N LYS A 67 0.70 10.80 -7.73
CA LYS A 67 0.96 10.38 -6.36
C LYS A 67 -0.30 9.75 -5.77
N ASN A 68 -0.35 8.42 -5.64
CA ASN A 68 -1.28 7.74 -4.72
C ASN A 68 -0.95 6.25 -4.47
N THR A 69 0.28 5.89 -4.11
CA THR A 69 0.67 4.50 -3.76
C THR A 69 1.72 4.42 -2.64
N GLY A 70 1.36 4.80 -1.41
CA GLY A 70 2.28 4.80 -0.26
C GLY A 70 3.04 3.48 -0.01
N ASN A 71 2.45 2.33 -0.35
CA ASN A 71 3.09 1.03 -0.22
C ASN A 71 3.11 0.19 -1.52
N ARG A 72 2.65 0.71 -2.67
CA ARG A 72 2.63 0.02 -3.99
C ARG A 72 1.79 -1.26 -4.06
N MET A 73 1.00 -1.52 -3.04
CA MET A 73 0.05 -2.62 -3.04
C MET A 73 -1.18 -2.22 -3.85
N LYS A 74 -1.80 -3.21 -4.47
CA LYS A 74 -3.08 -3.11 -5.18
C LYS A 74 -4.04 -4.09 -4.53
N VAL A 75 -5.34 -3.87 -4.68
CA VAL A 75 -6.37 -4.81 -4.20
C VAL A 75 -7.16 -5.33 -5.38
N TYR A 76 -7.41 -6.64 -5.35
CA TYR A 76 -8.18 -7.35 -6.36
C TYR A 76 -9.31 -8.14 -5.69
N PHE A 77 -10.50 -8.11 -6.27
CA PHE A 77 -11.66 -8.86 -5.81
C PHE A 77 -11.92 -10.05 -6.73
N ASP A 78 -12.23 -11.22 -6.18
CA ASP A 78 -12.57 -12.44 -6.94
C ASP A 78 -13.98 -12.46 -7.54
N GLY A 79 -14.79 -11.44 -7.28
CA GLY A 79 -16.20 -11.42 -7.69
C GLY A 79 -17.12 -12.24 -6.78
N ASN A 80 -16.60 -12.81 -5.68
CA ASN A 80 -17.33 -13.65 -4.77
C ASN A 80 -17.16 -13.20 -3.31
N CYS A 81 -16.06 -13.59 -2.66
CA CYS A 81 -15.89 -13.44 -1.21
C CYS A 81 -14.50 -13.01 -0.75
N GLU A 82 -13.51 -12.92 -1.64
CA GLU A 82 -12.12 -12.68 -1.25
C GLU A 82 -11.54 -11.46 -1.96
N TRP A 83 -10.88 -10.62 -1.15
CA TRP A 83 -10.05 -9.53 -1.63
C TRP A 83 -8.59 -9.87 -1.38
N TYR A 84 -7.75 -9.65 -2.39
CA TYR A 84 -6.33 -9.92 -2.34
C TYR A 84 -5.53 -8.64 -2.47
N ALA A 85 -4.70 -8.35 -1.48
CA ALA A 85 -3.68 -7.34 -1.60
C ALA A 85 -2.46 -7.93 -2.30
N SER A 86 -1.93 -7.25 -3.32
CA SER A 86 -0.77 -7.72 -4.08
C SER A 86 0.16 -6.57 -4.51
N PRO A 87 1.48 -6.77 -4.46
CA PRO A 87 2.44 -5.82 -5.05
C PRO A 87 2.56 -5.98 -6.58
N TRP A 88 1.94 -7.01 -7.16
CA TRP A 88 2.07 -7.35 -8.58
C TRP A 88 0.93 -6.76 -9.41
N GLU A 89 1.02 -6.91 -10.74
CA GLU A 89 -0.09 -6.62 -11.65
C GLU A 89 -1.09 -7.78 -11.68
N LEU A 90 -2.25 -7.53 -12.28
CA LEU A 90 -3.44 -8.39 -12.22
C LEU A 90 -3.13 -9.82 -12.69
N GLU A 91 -2.57 -9.97 -13.89
CA GLU A 91 -2.29 -11.29 -14.49
C GLU A 91 -1.38 -12.15 -13.60
N LYS A 92 -0.27 -11.58 -13.13
CA LYS A 92 0.67 -12.28 -12.26
C LYS A 92 0.05 -12.63 -10.90
N THR A 93 -0.76 -11.73 -10.35
CA THR A 93 -1.48 -11.98 -9.09
C THR A 93 -2.46 -13.13 -9.25
N ARG A 94 -3.23 -13.12 -10.33
CA ARG A 94 -4.21 -14.14 -10.70
C ARG A 94 -3.55 -15.51 -10.85
N GLU A 95 -2.47 -15.62 -11.61
CA GLU A 95 -1.73 -16.88 -11.79
C GLU A 95 -1.25 -17.47 -10.46
N TRP A 96 -0.78 -16.60 -9.55
CA TRP A 96 -0.34 -17.02 -8.22
C TRP A 96 -1.50 -17.53 -7.37
N ILE A 97 -2.66 -16.86 -7.40
CA ILE A 97 -3.85 -17.28 -6.64
C ILE A 97 -4.35 -18.63 -7.15
N ILE A 98 -4.52 -18.77 -8.48
CA ILE A 98 -4.93 -20.04 -9.11
C ILE A 98 -4.03 -21.18 -8.66
N LYS A 99 -2.72 -20.97 -8.69
CA LYS A 99 -1.73 -21.97 -8.28
C LYS A 99 -1.80 -22.31 -6.79
N ASN A 100 -1.91 -21.31 -5.92
CA ASN A 100 -1.83 -21.50 -4.47
C ASN A 100 -3.11 -22.06 -3.87
N TYR A 101 -4.27 -21.68 -4.41
CA TYR A 101 -5.58 -22.12 -3.94
C TYR A 101 -6.19 -23.23 -4.79
N GLN A 102 -5.47 -23.72 -5.81
CA GLN A 102 -5.90 -24.80 -6.71
C GLN A 102 -7.25 -24.49 -7.40
N LEU A 103 -7.42 -23.23 -7.82
CA LEU A 103 -8.62 -22.78 -8.51
C LEU A 103 -8.56 -23.13 -9.99
N ASP A 104 -9.68 -22.97 -10.68
CA ASP A 104 -9.75 -23.21 -12.12
C ASP A 104 -9.20 -22.03 -12.94
N ASP A 105 -8.85 -22.32 -14.19
CA ASP A 105 -8.28 -21.35 -15.13
C ASP A 105 -9.29 -20.28 -15.60
N TYR A 106 -10.56 -20.34 -15.21
CA TYR A 106 -11.57 -19.30 -15.45
C TYR A 106 -11.74 -18.35 -14.25
N PHE A 107 -10.95 -18.51 -13.18
CA PHE A 107 -10.92 -17.57 -12.07
C PHE A 107 -10.62 -16.15 -12.57
N GLU A 108 -11.43 -15.17 -12.21
CA GLU A 108 -11.26 -13.77 -12.62
C GLU A 108 -10.99 -12.88 -11.41
N LEU A 109 -10.31 -11.77 -11.66
CA LEU A 109 -10.04 -10.74 -10.67
C LEU A 109 -10.44 -9.40 -11.23
N GLU A 110 -11.11 -8.60 -10.42
CA GLU A 110 -11.37 -7.19 -10.69
C GLU A 110 -10.48 -6.33 -9.81
N LYS A 111 -9.90 -5.27 -10.38
CA LYS A 111 -9.07 -4.33 -9.62
C LYS A 111 -9.97 -3.37 -8.84
N CYS A 112 -9.78 -3.29 -7.54
CA CYS A 112 -10.49 -2.35 -6.67
C CYS A 112 -9.91 -0.93 -6.78
N ASP A 113 -10.77 0.05 -6.50
CA ASP A 113 -10.38 1.43 -6.27
C ASP A 113 -9.95 1.60 -4.80
N LEU A 114 -8.68 1.95 -4.58
CA LEU A 114 -8.13 2.01 -3.23
C LEU A 114 -8.70 3.16 -2.38
N ASP A 115 -9.25 4.19 -3.01
CA ASP A 115 -9.77 5.39 -2.35
C ASP A 115 -11.28 5.32 -2.15
N ASN A 116 -11.99 4.52 -2.96
CA ASN A 116 -13.45 4.46 -2.95
C ASN A 116 -13.99 3.12 -2.43
N ASP A 117 -13.29 2.01 -2.66
CA ASP A 117 -13.68 0.72 -2.11
C ASP A 117 -13.16 0.56 -0.67
N CYS A 118 -13.94 -0.15 0.14
CA CYS A 118 -13.72 -0.20 1.58
C CYS A 118 -13.94 -1.60 2.16
N MET A 119 -13.41 -1.79 3.35
CA MET A 119 -13.56 -3.01 4.14
C MET A 119 -13.74 -2.66 5.62
N TRP A 120 -14.33 -3.58 6.37
CA TRP A 120 -14.28 -3.53 7.82
C TRP A 120 -12.88 -3.93 8.30
N TYR A 121 -12.26 -3.09 9.11
CA TYR A 121 -10.94 -3.35 9.66
C TYR A 121 -10.88 -2.95 11.13
N GLU A 122 -10.11 -3.68 11.94
CA GLU A 122 -9.96 -3.39 13.37
C GLU A 122 -9.37 -1.98 13.57
N THR A 123 -10.05 -1.17 14.41
CA THR A 123 -9.53 0.13 14.86
C THR A 123 -9.11 0.05 16.31
N THR A 124 -7.95 0.66 16.59
CA THR A 124 -7.43 0.86 17.95
C THR A 124 -7.52 2.32 18.38
N ASP A 125 -8.12 3.19 17.56
CA ASP A 125 -8.33 4.59 17.94
C ASP A 125 -9.35 4.65 19.09
N ARG A 126 -8.91 5.25 20.19
CA ARG A 126 -9.72 5.46 21.37
C ARG A 126 -11.01 6.22 21.07
N LYS A 127 -10.99 7.17 20.12
CA LYS A 127 -12.19 7.94 19.74
C LYS A 127 -13.23 7.04 19.09
N ASP A 128 -12.81 6.16 18.19
CA ASP A 128 -13.71 5.21 17.53
C ASP A 128 -14.34 4.25 18.57
N ILE A 129 -13.52 3.74 19.50
CA ILE A 129 -13.97 2.84 20.57
C ILE A 129 -14.98 3.55 21.51
N GLU A 130 -14.71 4.80 21.87
CA GLU A 130 -15.61 5.62 22.69
C GLU A 130 -16.90 5.99 21.95
N GLU A 131 -16.84 6.25 20.63
CA GLU A 131 -18.01 6.57 19.79
C GLU A 131 -18.96 5.38 19.66
N LEU A 132 -18.45 4.18 19.34
CA LEU A 132 -19.28 2.96 19.29
C LEU A 132 -19.91 2.68 20.66
N SER A 133 -19.14 2.91 21.74
CA SER A 133 -19.59 2.75 23.12
C SER A 133 -20.14 1.33 23.36
N GLY A 134 -21.22 1.18 24.13
CA GLY A 134 -21.88 -0.10 24.38
C GLY A 134 -22.77 -0.64 23.25
N ASN A 135 -22.75 -0.03 22.05
CA ASN A 135 -23.56 -0.49 20.92
C ASN A 135 -22.85 -1.59 20.13
N ASP A 136 -23.64 -2.41 19.45
CA ASP A 136 -23.13 -3.41 18.51
C ASP A 136 -22.69 -2.79 17.18
N GLU A 137 -23.33 -1.71 16.75
CA GLU A 137 -23.08 -1.04 15.48
C GLU A 137 -23.51 0.44 15.50
N GLN A 138 -22.78 1.27 14.77
CA GLN A 138 -23.12 2.64 14.41
C GLN A 138 -22.83 2.88 12.92
N CYS A 139 -23.88 2.79 12.10
CA CYS A 139 -23.79 2.98 10.66
C CYS A 139 -24.42 4.29 10.20
N LYS A 140 -23.60 5.15 9.59
CA LYS A 140 -23.99 6.35 8.84
C LYS A 140 -24.00 6.07 7.33
N GLY A 141 -23.64 4.85 6.91
CA GLY A 141 -23.74 4.36 5.54
C GLY A 141 -22.46 4.55 4.71
N GLY A 142 -21.28 4.50 5.33
CA GLY A 142 -20.03 4.68 4.61
C GLY A 142 -18.76 4.62 5.45
N ILE A 143 -17.68 5.19 4.91
CA ILE A 143 -16.38 5.28 5.56
C ILE A 143 -16.52 5.91 6.95
N GLY A 144 -15.92 5.25 7.94
CA GLY A 144 -15.99 5.64 9.34
C GLY A 144 -17.13 5.01 10.14
N ASP A 145 -18.01 4.23 9.52
CA ASP A 145 -18.99 3.40 10.26
C ASP A 145 -18.28 2.42 11.19
N LEU A 146 -18.88 2.14 12.34
CA LEU A 146 -18.28 1.35 13.41
C LEU A 146 -19.16 0.15 13.74
N ARG A 147 -18.53 -1.00 14.04
CA ARG A 147 -19.24 -2.18 14.56
C ARG A 147 -18.37 -3.01 15.49
N ARG A 148 -18.99 -3.91 16.22
CA ARG A 148 -18.31 -5.01 16.89
C ARG A 148 -17.94 -6.08 15.86
N GLY A 149 -16.75 -6.65 16.00
CA GLY A 149 -16.29 -7.72 15.12
C GLY A 149 -17.33 -8.84 14.99
N ILE A 150 -17.43 -9.42 13.80
CA ILE A 150 -18.37 -10.51 13.55
C ILE A 150 -17.92 -11.76 14.32
N GLU A 151 -16.63 -12.11 14.19
CA GLU A 151 -16.02 -13.28 14.83
C GLU A 151 -15.66 -13.05 16.29
N ASP A 152 -15.12 -11.87 16.62
CA ASP A 152 -14.77 -11.46 17.97
C ASP A 152 -15.51 -10.18 18.36
N LYS A 153 -16.48 -10.30 19.28
CA LYS A 153 -17.26 -9.15 19.76
C LYS A 153 -16.46 -8.20 20.66
N SER A 154 -15.24 -8.56 21.06
CA SER A 154 -14.38 -7.70 21.87
C SER A 154 -13.68 -6.61 21.06
N ILE A 155 -13.46 -6.83 19.75
CA ILE A 155 -12.83 -5.84 18.87
C ILE A 155 -13.86 -4.83 18.34
N VAL A 156 -13.34 -3.67 17.96
CA VAL A 156 -14.09 -2.62 17.24
C VAL A 156 -13.53 -2.55 15.83
N GLU A 157 -14.42 -2.68 14.85
CA GLU A 157 -14.10 -2.53 13.44
C GLU A 157 -14.65 -1.21 12.92
N LYS A 158 -13.94 -0.64 11.96
CA LYS A 158 -14.31 0.57 11.25
C LYS A 158 -14.32 0.31 9.76
N ILE A 159 -15.29 0.86 9.03
CA ILE A 159 -15.19 0.91 7.57
C ILE A 159 -14.05 1.85 7.19
N MET A 160 -13.03 1.28 6.56
CA MET A 160 -11.84 1.99 6.09
C MET A 160 -11.63 1.69 4.62
N THR A 161 -11.07 2.65 3.88
CA THR A 161 -10.65 2.44 2.50
C THR A 161 -9.54 1.41 2.42
N PHE A 162 -9.40 0.73 1.28
CA PHE A 162 -8.25 -0.17 1.10
C PHE A 162 -6.93 0.56 1.25
N ARG A 163 -6.83 1.83 0.85
CA ARG A 163 -5.63 2.64 1.06
C ARG A 163 -5.24 2.74 2.53
N GLU A 164 -6.17 3.13 3.40
CA GLU A 164 -5.89 3.29 4.83
C GLU A 164 -5.45 1.96 5.46
N VAL A 165 -6.13 0.86 5.13
CA VAL A 165 -5.75 -0.47 5.64
C VAL A 165 -4.36 -0.88 5.15
N LEU A 166 -4.06 -0.64 3.87
CA LEU A 166 -2.75 -0.91 3.29
C LEU A 166 -1.63 -0.07 3.93
N GLU A 167 -1.90 1.16 4.34
CA GLU A 167 -0.95 1.99 5.08
C GLU A 167 -0.65 1.42 6.47
N ILE A 168 -1.66 0.86 7.15
CA ILE A 168 -1.51 0.19 8.45
C ILE A 168 -0.72 -1.12 8.30
N GLN A 169 -1.10 -1.97 7.33
CA GLN A 169 -0.49 -3.28 7.14
C GLN A 169 0.89 -3.23 6.47
N GLY A 170 1.17 -2.16 5.72
CA GLY A 170 2.43 -1.95 5.03
C GLY A 170 2.61 -2.79 3.76
N TYR A 171 3.85 -2.94 3.31
CA TYR A 171 4.19 -3.65 2.08
C TYR A 171 4.40 -5.14 2.31
N SER A 172 3.82 -5.97 1.41
CA SER A 172 4.15 -7.39 1.30
C SER A 172 4.85 -7.69 -0.02
N LYS A 173 5.78 -8.66 -0.02
CA LYS A 173 6.46 -9.14 -1.22
C LYS A 173 5.61 -10.07 -2.07
N GLU A 174 4.60 -10.70 -1.45
CA GLU A 174 3.71 -11.68 -2.07
C GLU A 174 2.24 -11.31 -1.81
N PRO A 175 1.31 -11.75 -2.68
CA PRO A 175 -0.11 -11.54 -2.47
C PRO A 175 -0.61 -12.21 -1.18
N TYR A 176 -1.65 -11.65 -0.59
CA TYR A 176 -2.36 -12.22 0.55
C TYR A 176 -3.83 -11.79 0.56
N ILE A 177 -4.68 -12.55 1.23
CA ILE A 177 -6.09 -12.19 1.44
C ILE A 177 -6.14 -11.04 2.46
N ILE A 178 -6.59 -9.87 2.03
CA ILE A 178 -6.72 -8.68 2.89
C ILE A 178 -8.09 -8.59 3.55
N ALA A 179 -9.14 -9.10 2.87
CA ALA A 179 -10.49 -9.15 3.41
C ALA A 179 -11.22 -10.40 2.91
N THR A 180 -12.16 -10.90 3.71
CA THR A 180 -13.08 -11.95 3.29
C THR A 180 -14.48 -11.72 3.86
N THR A 181 -15.49 -12.14 3.12
CA THR A 181 -16.88 -12.23 3.61
C THR A 181 -17.29 -13.66 3.96
N ASN A 182 -16.39 -14.64 3.81
CA ASN A 182 -16.64 -16.00 4.30
C ASN A 182 -16.67 -15.96 5.84
N CYS A 183 -17.86 -16.19 6.39
CA CYS A 183 -18.13 -16.28 7.83
C CYS A 183 -18.35 -17.75 8.20
#